data_AF-A0A8S4SK72-F1
#
_entry.id   AF-A0A8S4SK72-F1
#
_cell.length_a   1.000
_cell.length_b   1.000
_cell.length_c   1.000
_cell.angle_alpha   90.00
_cell.angle_beta   90.00
_cell.angle_gamma   90.00
#
_symmetry.space_group_name_H-M   'P 1'
#
loop_
_entity.id
_entity.type
_entity.pdbx_description
1 polymer ?
#
loop_
_entity_poly.entity_id
_entity_poly.type
_entity_poly.pdbx_seq_one_letter_code
_entity_poly.pdbx_strand_id
1 'polypeptide(L)'
;MHNTLDSDSEDELPPGWEEKSTEDGNVYFVNTLNNKTQWTHPRTGHKKIIPKDFPFGWIKTLDETEKPLYVHLETGNKTYVDPRLAFATAEKKHVYDFRQRFDGSTTAFQVLHGVDLSGKYALITGCNAGIGYETAKSLARHGCNILLANRNMEATQTAIEQIVKETNTSDENLKAIHLDLSSLKSVKQCARAVKTIFSDHLDMLILNAGVFGLPYEETEDKLDRTFQVNHLSHMYFALLLEPLLKNGSRVVFVSSESHRTASLKNVFVRQNLAHPRDNYSAMLAYGNSKLYNVITAMQQAAATTVYVATASELDEVTGLYFNNCFYCEPASLARDKDIAHEVFSISLCMIQERMGAEIIQPYIDKYCAKKRTSK
;
A
#
# COMPACT_ATOMS: atom_id res chain seq x y z
N MET A 1 32.20 -7.41 23.78
CA MET A 1 31.41 -7.60 25.01
C MET A 1 30.25 -6.62 24.96
N HIS A 2 29.04 -7.19 25.05
CA HIS A 2 27.69 -6.61 25.21
C HIS A 2 27.35 -5.19 24.72
N ASN A 3 26.35 -5.17 23.82
CA ASN A 3 25.12 -4.37 23.95
C ASN A 3 24.04 -5.06 23.08
N THR A 4 23.46 -6.17 23.53
CA THR A 4 22.13 -6.27 24.20
C THR A 4 21.00 -5.54 23.46
N LEU A 5 20.26 -6.29 22.65
CA LEU A 5 18.79 -6.32 22.55
C LEU A 5 18.08 -5.01 22.97
N ASP A 6 17.97 -4.07 22.03
CA ASP A 6 17.01 -2.96 22.12
C ASP A 6 15.63 -3.46 21.68
N SER A 7 14.74 -3.80 22.62
CA SER A 7 13.30 -3.85 22.33
C SER A 7 12.35 -3.78 23.54
N ASP A 8 12.77 -4.06 24.78
CA ASP A 8 11.81 -4.11 25.92
C ASP A 8 12.08 -3.07 27.02
N SER A 9 13.21 -2.35 27.00
CA SER A 9 13.65 -1.52 28.13
C SER A 9 12.95 -0.15 28.25
N GLU A 10 12.44 0.40 27.14
CA GLU A 10 11.76 1.71 27.16
C GLU A 10 10.31 1.62 27.65
N ASP A 11 9.69 0.44 27.54
CA ASP A 11 8.34 0.16 28.01
C ASP A 11 8.30 -0.34 29.47
N GLU A 12 9.45 -0.59 30.09
CA GLU A 12 9.51 -0.91 31.51
C GLU A 12 9.11 0.29 32.38
N LEU A 13 8.14 0.07 33.25
CA LEU A 13 7.70 1.05 34.23
C LEU A 13 8.76 1.26 35.33
N PRO A 14 8.99 2.50 35.79
CA PRO A 14 9.81 2.74 36.96
C PRO A 14 9.21 2.05 38.20
N PRO A 15 10.04 1.75 39.22
CA PRO A 15 9.54 1.12 40.45
C PRO A 15 8.35 1.87 41.06
N GLY A 16 7.32 1.11 41.43
CA GLY A 16 6.09 1.65 42.03
C GLY A 16 5.09 2.22 41.02
N TRP A 17 5.30 2.10 39.70
CA TRP A 17 4.30 2.43 38.69
C TRP A 17 3.60 1.17 38.18
N GLU A 18 2.28 1.27 37.99
CA GLU A 18 1.42 0.24 37.40
C GLU A 18 0.66 0.81 36.20
N GLU A 19 0.43 -0.02 35.19
CA GLU A 19 -0.40 0.30 34.03
C GLU A 19 -1.84 -0.17 34.24
N LYS A 20 -2.82 0.68 33.92
CA LYS A 20 -4.25 0.39 34.01
C LYS A 20 -4.98 0.90 32.78
N SER A 21 -6.14 0.33 32.50
CA SER A 21 -6.97 0.64 31.34
C SER A 21 -8.37 1.10 31.73
N THR A 22 -9.00 1.89 30.85
CA THR A 22 -10.43 2.21 30.92
C THR A 22 -11.24 1.31 29.98
N GLU A 23 -12.57 1.31 30.15
CA GLU A 23 -13.46 0.59 29.23
C GLU A 23 -13.41 1.18 27.81
N ASP A 24 -13.24 2.51 27.71
CA ASP A 24 -13.10 3.24 26.44
C ASP A 24 -11.77 2.99 25.71
N GLY A 25 -10.89 2.16 26.26
CA GLY A 25 -9.63 1.74 25.63
C GLY A 25 -8.44 2.66 25.87
N ASN A 26 -8.54 3.60 26.81
CA ASN A 26 -7.42 4.46 27.19
C ASN A 26 -6.57 3.80 28.28
N VAL A 27 -5.27 4.05 28.26
CA VAL A 27 -4.35 3.60 29.30
C VAL A 27 -3.96 4.77 30.21
N TYR A 28 -3.87 4.50 31.51
CA TYR A 28 -3.34 5.42 32.51
C TYR A 28 -2.38 4.69 33.45
N PHE A 29 -1.46 5.45 34.03
CA PHE A 29 -0.40 4.96 34.90
C PHE A 29 -0.65 5.42 36.32
N VAL A 30 -0.54 4.50 37.27
CA VAL A 30 -0.75 4.74 38.70
C VAL A 30 0.55 4.50 39.44
N ASN A 31 1.02 5.48 40.20
CA ASN A 31 2.13 5.29 41.12
C ASN A 31 1.59 4.86 42.48
N THR A 32 1.89 3.63 42.90
CA THR A 32 1.41 3.03 44.15
C THR A 32 2.13 3.55 45.39
N LEU A 33 3.28 4.21 45.24
CA LEU A 33 4.06 4.77 46.35
C LEU A 33 3.55 6.15 46.79
N ASN A 34 2.96 6.93 45.88
CA ASN A 34 2.48 8.28 46.17
C ASN A 34 1.04 8.57 45.69
N ASN A 35 0.33 7.54 45.21
CA ASN A 35 -1.05 7.62 44.70
C ASN A 35 -1.26 8.63 43.56
N LYS A 36 -0.20 8.97 42.81
CA LYS A 36 -0.32 9.84 41.63
C LYS A 36 -0.77 9.05 40.42
N THR A 37 -1.69 9.62 39.64
CA THR A 37 -2.11 9.07 38.34
C THR A 37 -1.73 9.99 37.20
N GLN A 38 -1.43 9.44 36.03
CA GLN A 38 -1.20 10.21 34.81
C GLN A 38 -1.56 9.41 33.56
N TRP A 39 -1.86 10.11 32.47
CA TRP A 39 -2.27 9.50 31.20
C TRP A 39 -1.09 9.12 30.29
N THR A 40 0.12 9.54 30.65
CA THR A 40 1.34 9.35 29.85
C THR A 40 2.32 8.45 30.56
N HIS A 41 3.07 7.64 29.80
CA HIS A 41 4.07 6.75 30.35
C HIS A 41 5.14 7.55 31.11
N PRO A 42 5.50 7.17 32.35
CA PRO A 42 6.38 7.97 33.22
C PRO A 42 7.82 8.13 32.72
N ARG A 43 8.31 7.27 31.82
CA ARG A 43 9.62 7.42 31.18
C ARG A 43 9.56 8.11 29.83
N THR A 44 8.64 7.67 28.97
CA THR A 44 8.62 8.05 27.54
C THR A 44 7.68 9.21 27.24
N GLY A 45 6.74 9.52 28.15
CA GLY A 45 5.76 10.59 27.96
C GLY A 45 4.66 10.29 26.94
N HIS A 46 4.67 9.11 26.31
CA HIS A 46 3.65 8.69 25.36
C HIS A 46 2.36 8.27 26.06
N LYS A 47 1.20 8.60 25.47
CA LYS A 47 -0.07 7.96 25.86
C LYS A 47 -0.15 6.57 25.24
N LYS A 48 -0.85 5.64 25.88
CA LYS A 48 -1.12 4.31 25.32
C LYS A 48 -2.63 4.09 25.13
N ILE A 49 -2.98 3.29 24.13
CA ILE A 49 -4.33 2.82 23.87
C ILE A 49 -4.32 1.29 23.75
N ILE A 50 -5.42 0.65 24.11
CA ILE A 50 -5.61 -0.80 23.99
C ILE A 50 -6.73 -1.13 22.99
N PRO A 51 -6.73 -2.35 22.42
CA PRO A 51 -7.83 -2.83 21.59
C PRO A 51 -9.18 -2.75 22.32
N LYS A 52 -10.27 -2.56 21.57
CA LYS A 52 -11.63 -2.56 22.16
C LYS A 52 -12.03 -3.95 22.64
N ASP A 53 -11.78 -4.95 21.79
CA ASP A 53 -12.14 -6.34 22.05
C ASP A 53 -11.09 -7.04 22.93
N PHE A 54 -11.54 -8.04 23.70
CA PHE A 54 -10.64 -8.88 24.47
C PHE A 54 -9.85 -9.84 23.55
N PRO A 55 -8.61 -10.20 23.91
CA PRO A 55 -7.88 -11.26 23.21
C PRO A 55 -8.70 -12.55 23.20
N PHE A 56 -8.51 -13.38 22.19
CA PHE A 56 -9.28 -14.61 22.02
C PHE A 56 -9.30 -15.45 23.31
N GLY A 57 -10.49 -15.93 23.67
CA GLY A 57 -10.70 -16.76 24.86
C GLY A 57 -10.81 -16.01 26.19
N TRP A 58 -10.54 -14.70 26.23
CA TRP A 58 -10.67 -13.89 27.46
C TRP A 58 -12.04 -13.23 27.58
N ILE A 59 -12.59 -13.25 28.80
CA ILE A 59 -13.80 -12.51 29.17
C ILE A 59 -13.59 -11.72 30.47
N LYS A 60 -14.36 -10.63 30.61
CA LYS A 60 -14.45 -9.85 31.87
C LYS A 60 -15.62 -10.37 32.70
N THR A 61 -15.35 -10.66 33.97
CA THR A 61 -16.33 -11.07 34.99
C THR A 61 -16.17 -10.18 36.22
N LEU A 62 -17.00 -10.37 37.24
CA LEU A 62 -16.84 -9.75 38.55
C LEU A 62 -16.52 -10.82 39.59
N ASP A 63 -15.63 -10.53 40.52
CA ASP A 63 -15.38 -11.37 41.68
C ASP A 63 -16.43 -11.15 42.78
N GLU A 64 -16.31 -11.89 43.90
CA GLU A 64 -17.23 -11.81 45.05
C GLU A 64 -17.24 -10.43 45.73
N THR A 65 -16.29 -9.56 45.41
CA THR A 65 -16.17 -8.18 45.92
C THR A 65 -16.53 -7.12 44.88
N GLU A 66 -17.21 -7.52 43.80
CA GLU A 66 -17.59 -6.69 42.65
C GLU A 66 -16.40 -6.07 41.90
N LYS A 67 -15.19 -6.64 42.03
CA LYS A 67 -14.01 -6.20 41.29
C LYS A 67 -13.91 -6.92 39.94
N PRO A 68 -13.44 -6.22 38.89
CA PRO A 68 -13.25 -6.83 37.59
C PRO A 68 -12.19 -7.95 37.65
N LEU A 69 -12.59 -9.13 37.21
CA LEU A 69 -11.78 -10.35 37.14
C LEU A 69 -11.83 -10.91 35.72
N TYR A 70 -10.68 -11.05 35.08
CA TYR A 70 -10.57 -11.58 33.73
C TYR A 70 -10.31 -13.08 33.76
N VAL A 71 -11.08 -13.83 32.98
CA VAL A 71 -11.04 -15.30 32.97
C VAL A 71 -10.86 -15.79 31.54
N HIS A 72 -9.89 -16.68 31.33
CA HIS A 72 -9.71 -17.39 30.07
C HIS A 72 -10.61 -18.63 30.03
N LEU A 73 -11.49 -18.72 29.03
CA LEU A 73 -12.56 -19.72 28.96
C LEU A 73 -12.05 -21.17 28.84
N GLU A 74 -10.99 -21.40 28.08
CA GLU A 74 -10.47 -22.77 27.86
C GLU A 74 -9.55 -23.26 28.99
N THR A 75 -8.64 -22.40 29.47
CA THR A 75 -7.63 -22.78 30.46
C THR A 75 -8.09 -22.58 31.90
N GLY A 76 -9.14 -21.79 32.12
CA GLY A 76 -9.60 -21.40 33.45
C GLY A 76 -8.69 -20.39 34.16
N ASN A 77 -7.65 -19.87 33.49
CA ASN A 77 -6.72 -18.91 34.07
C ASN A 77 -7.45 -17.60 34.44
N LYS A 78 -7.08 -17.03 35.59
CA LYS A 78 -7.69 -15.82 36.14
C LYS A 78 -6.65 -14.74 36.39
N THR A 79 -6.97 -13.48 36.09
CA THR A 79 -6.11 -12.33 36.38
C THR A 79 -6.95 -11.09 36.70
N TYR A 80 -6.43 -10.21 37.54
CA TYR A 80 -7.01 -8.89 37.83
C TYR A 80 -6.44 -7.79 36.91
N VAL A 81 -5.43 -8.13 36.11
CA VAL A 81 -4.84 -7.23 35.11
C VAL A 81 -5.58 -7.41 33.79
N ASP A 82 -5.99 -6.30 33.18
CA ASP A 82 -6.69 -6.34 31.89
C ASP A 82 -5.79 -6.98 30.82
N PRO A 83 -6.19 -8.13 30.22
CA PRO A 83 -5.36 -8.84 29.25
C PRO A 83 -5.15 -8.04 27.96
N ARG A 84 -5.95 -7.00 27.70
CA ARG A 84 -5.77 -6.09 26.56
C ARG A 84 -4.49 -5.24 26.70
N LEU A 85 -4.00 -5.02 27.93
CA LEU A 85 -2.77 -4.25 28.19
C LEU A 85 -1.52 -4.88 27.57
N ALA A 86 -1.50 -6.21 27.39
CA ALA A 86 -0.41 -6.89 26.68
C ALA A 86 -0.29 -6.46 25.20
N PHE A 87 -1.32 -5.83 24.67
CA PHE A 87 -1.40 -5.31 23.30
C PHE A 87 -1.53 -3.79 23.26
N ALA A 88 -1.18 -3.10 24.36
CA ALA A 88 -1.20 -1.64 24.41
C ALA A 88 -0.19 -1.05 23.43
N THR A 89 -0.62 -0.07 22.65
CA THR A 89 0.23 0.64 21.69
C THR A 89 0.26 2.13 22.01
N ALA A 90 1.33 2.83 21.63
CA ALA A 90 1.39 4.28 21.79
C ALA A 90 0.28 4.95 20.96
N GLU A 91 -0.45 5.89 21.57
CA GLU A 91 -1.46 6.71 20.88
C GLU A 91 -0.76 7.56 19.80
N LYS A 92 -1.07 7.28 18.53
CA LYS A 92 -0.58 8.08 17.41
C LYS A 92 -1.39 9.36 17.31
N LYS A 93 -0.72 10.54 17.35
CA LYS A 93 -1.40 11.83 17.14
C LYS A 93 -1.94 11.98 15.71
N HIS A 94 -1.25 11.36 14.76
CA HIS A 94 -1.63 11.33 13.35
C HIS A 94 -1.44 9.91 12.80
N VAL A 95 -2.25 9.54 11.80
CA VAL A 95 -2.17 8.22 11.13
C VAL A 95 -0.78 7.96 10.54
N TYR A 96 -0.03 9.02 10.24
CA TYR A 96 1.33 8.99 9.68
C TYR A 96 2.46 9.16 10.70
N ASP A 97 2.16 9.14 12.00
CA ASP A 97 3.17 9.18 13.08
C ASP A 97 3.81 7.79 13.25
N PHE A 98 4.61 7.39 12.26
CA PHE A 98 5.37 6.15 12.28
C PHE A 98 6.77 6.40 12.83
N ARG A 99 7.33 5.43 13.56
CA ARG A 99 8.76 5.43 13.87
C ARG A 99 9.52 5.33 12.56
N GLN A 100 10.27 6.36 12.19
CA GLN A 100 11.09 6.34 10.97
C GLN A 100 12.25 5.35 11.15
N ARG A 101 12.16 4.20 10.47
CA ARG A 101 13.18 3.12 10.51
C ARG A 101 14.16 3.18 9.35
N PHE A 102 13.75 3.78 8.24
CA PHE A 102 14.46 3.76 6.97
C PHE A 102 14.53 5.16 6.35
N ASP A 103 15.45 5.33 5.42
CA ASP A 103 15.70 6.58 4.71
C ASP A 103 16.05 6.34 3.22
N GLY A 104 16.41 7.41 2.51
CA GLY A 104 16.73 7.34 1.07
C GLY A 104 18.01 6.59 0.72
N SER A 105 18.83 6.23 1.70
CA SER A 105 20.02 5.40 1.52
C SER A 105 19.74 3.91 1.74
N THR A 106 18.55 3.58 2.26
CA THR A 106 18.15 2.21 2.56
C THR A 106 17.82 1.44 1.28
N THR A 107 18.40 0.25 1.16
CA THR A 107 18.14 -0.69 0.06
C THR A 107 16.88 -1.52 0.32
N ALA A 108 16.24 -2.02 -0.73
CA ALA A 108 15.09 -2.91 -0.60
C ALA A 108 15.39 -4.19 0.20
N PHE A 109 16.64 -4.68 0.15
CA PHE A 109 17.08 -5.81 0.96
C PHE A 109 17.17 -5.48 2.45
N GLN A 110 17.64 -4.28 2.80
CA GLN A 110 17.68 -3.81 4.19
C GLN A 110 16.26 -3.64 4.76
N VAL A 111 15.32 -3.16 3.94
CA VAL A 111 13.90 -3.08 4.34
C VAL A 111 13.31 -4.45 4.68
N LEU A 112 13.69 -5.50 3.94
CA LEU A 112 13.21 -6.86 4.15
C LEU A 112 14.04 -7.67 5.15
N HIS A 113 15.02 -7.08 5.82
CA HIS A 113 15.86 -7.81 6.76
C HIS A 113 15.01 -8.42 7.88
N GLY A 114 15.02 -9.76 7.99
CA GLY A 114 14.23 -10.50 8.97
C GLY A 114 12.75 -10.70 8.59
N VAL A 115 12.34 -10.34 7.37
CA VAL A 115 10.99 -10.56 6.85
C VAL A 115 10.92 -11.86 6.05
N ASP A 116 9.98 -12.74 6.39
CA ASP A 116 9.67 -13.93 5.60
C ASP A 116 8.39 -13.70 4.78
N LEU A 117 8.49 -13.84 3.46
CA LEU A 117 7.39 -13.69 2.52
C LEU A 117 6.97 -15.03 1.90
N SER A 118 7.41 -16.15 2.48
CA SER A 118 7.00 -17.48 2.06
C SER A 118 5.47 -17.61 2.08
N GLY A 119 4.91 -18.13 0.98
CA GLY A 119 3.46 -18.27 0.81
C GLY A 119 2.71 -16.98 0.46
N LYS A 120 3.41 -15.83 0.37
CA LYS A 120 2.84 -14.57 -0.13
C LYS A 120 2.89 -14.51 -1.64
N TYR A 121 1.89 -13.88 -2.24
CA TYR A 121 1.75 -13.73 -3.68
C TYR A 121 1.81 -12.26 -4.11
N ALA A 122 2.76 -11.93 -4.98
CA ALA A 122 2.93 -10.61 -5.57
C ALA A 122 2.72 -10.64 -7.08
N LEU A 123 2.07 -9.61 -7.61
CA LEU A 123 2.00 -9.31 -9.04
C LEU A 123 2.69 -7.98 -9.29
N ILE A 124 3.68 -7.96 -10.18
CA ILE A 124 4.51 -6.77 -10.42
C ILE A 124 4.52 -6.44 -11.90
N THR A 125 4.12 -5.22 -12.26
CA THR A 125 4.19 -4.74 -13.66
C THR A 125 5.55 -4.13 -13.97
N GLY A 126 6.10 -4.41 -15.16
CA GLY A 126 7.36 -3.77 -15.62
C GLY A 126 8.57 -4.12 -14.76
N CYS A 127 8.75 -5.40 -14.44
CA CYS A 127 9.76 -5.92 -13.52
C CYS A 127 10.91 -6.69 -14.17
N ASN A 128 11.06 -6.59 -15.49
CA ASN A 128 12.21 -7.16 -16.20
C ASN A 128 13.44 -6.23 -16.20
N ALA A 129 13.34 -5.00 -15.68
CA ALA A 129 14.47 -4.07 -15.54
C ALA A 129 14.25 -3.05 -14.41
N GLY A 130 15.32 -2.35 -14.05
CA GLY A 130 15.29 -1.18 -13.16
C GLY A 130 14.64 -1.43 -11.80
N ILE A 131 13.82 -0.46 -11.36
CA ILE A 131 13.13 -0.50 -10.05
C ILE A 131 12.27 -1.75 -9.88
N GLY A 132 11.54 -2.15 -10.93
CA GLY A 132 10.68 -3.32 -10.87
C GLY A 132 11.48 -4.61 -10.74
N TYR A 133 12.63 -4.72 -11.42
CA TYR A 133 13.54 -5.86 -11.29
C TYR A 133 14.10 -5.97 -9.88
N GLU A 134 14.63 -4.88 -9.31
CA GLU A 134 15.16 -4.88 -7.94
C GLU A 134 14.09 -5.18 -6.89
N THR A 135 12.85 -4.73 -7.12
CA THR A 135 11.69 -5.07 -6.29
C THR A 135 11.39 -6.57 -6.36
N ALA A 136 11.26 -7.13 -7.58
CA ALA A 136 11.01 -8.55 -7.78
C ALA A 136 12.12 -9.41 -7.17
N LYS A 137 13.38 -9.04 -7.41
CA LYS A 137 14.55 -9.72 -6.84
C LYS A 137 14.52 -9.72 -5.31
N SER A 138 14.25 -8.57 -4.70
CA SER A 138 14.22 -8.44 -3.25
C SER A 138 13.11 -9.28 -2.63
N LEU A 139 11.90 -9.26 -3.19
CA LEU A 139 10.78 -10.07 -2.71
C LEU A 139 11.05 -11.58 -2.91
N ALA A 140 11.60 -11.97 -4.06
CA ALA A 140 11.87 -13.37 -4.40
C ALA A 140 12.91 -13.99 -3.46
N ARG A 141 13.92 -13.21 -3.06
CA ARG A 141 14.94 -13.63 -2.10
C ARG A 141 14.39 -13.97 -0.72
N HIS A 142 13.25 -13.37 -0.36
CA HIS A 142 12.55 -13.57 0.90
C HIS A 142 11.37 -14.56 0.77
N GLY A 143 11.35 -15.38 -0.29
CA GLY A 143 10.40 -16.50 -0.44
C GLY A 143 9.06 -16.15 -1.08
N CYS A 144 8.88 -14.92 -1.57
CA CYS A 144 7.63 -14.50 -2.21
C CYS A 144 7.41 -15.21 -3.55
N ASN A 145 6.17 -15.60 -3.82
CA ASN A 145 5.72 -16.06 -5.14
C ASN A 145 5.37 -14.85 -5.99
N ILE A 146 5.99 -14.69 -7.15
CA ILE A 146 5.88 -13.49 -7.98
C ILE A 146 5.38 -13.84 -9.37
N LEU A 147 4.32 -13.16 -9.79
CA LEU A 147 3.89 -13.12 -11.18
C LEU A 147 4.42 -11.83 -11.85
N LEU A 148 5.42 -12.00 -12.72
CA LEU A 148 6.10 -10.94 -13.45
C LEU A 148 5.28 -10.56 -14.69
N ALA A 149 4.59 -9.43 -14.64
CA ALA A 149 3.70 -8.96 -15.69
C ALA A 149 4.39 -7.95 -16.61
N ASN A 150 4.79 -8.38 -17.80
CA ASN A 150 5.62 -7.60 -18.72
C ASN A 150 5.18 -7.78 -20.17
N ARG A 151 5.57 -6.81 -21.02
CA ARG A 151 5.28 -6.86 -22.46
C ARG A 151 6.21 -7.82 -23.21
N ASN A 152 7.52 -7.76 -22.92
CA ASN A 152 8.51 -8.62 -23.58
C ASN A 152 8.75 -9.88 -22.74
N MET A 153 8.20 -11.01 -23.19
CA MET A 153 8.29 -12.29 -22.47
C MET A 153 9.68 -12.90 -22.49
N GLU A 154 10.45 -12.72 -23.56
CA GLU A 154 11.83 -13.20 -23.64
C GLU A 154 12.71 -12.48 -22.61
N ALA A 155 12.65 -11.14 -22.58
CA ALA A 155 13.36 -10.35 -21.57
C ALA A 155 12.88 -10.64 -20.14
N THR A 156 11.62 -11.06 -19.99
CA THR A 156 11.08 -11.47 -18.68
C THR A 156 11.67 -12.80 -18.24
N GLN A 157 11.80 -13.77 -19.16
CA GLN A 157 12.41 -15.05 -18.85
C GLN A 157 13.89 -14.89 -18.46
N THR A 158 14.63 -14.05 -19.21
CA THR A 158 16.02 -13.71 -18.85
C THR A 158 16.10 -13.07 -17.46
N ALA A 159 15.17 -12.16 -17.13
CA ALA A 159 15.13 -11.54 -15.80
C ALA A 159 14.82 -12.57 -14.69
N ILE A 160 13.92 -13.53 -14.94
CA ILE A 160 13.61 -14.62 -14.00
C ILE A 160 14.87 -15.47 -13.74
N GLU A 161 15.54 -15.92 -14.79
CA GLU A 161 16.79 -16.71 -14.68
C GLU A 161 17.86 -15.95 -13.87
N GLN A 162 17.97 -14.65 -14.12
CA GLN A 162 18.90 -13.79 -13.40
C GLN A 162 18.53 -13.65 -11.92
N ILE A 163 17.24 -13.45 -11.59
CA ILE A 163 16.76 -13.39 -10.21
C ILE A 163 17.01 -14.73 -9.49
N VAL A 164 16.69 -15.87 -10.11
CA VAL A 164 16.94 -17.20 -9.55
C VAL A 164 18.42 -17.37 -9.22
N LYS A 165 19.30 -17.01 -10.16
CA LYS A 165 20.75 -17.07 -9.96
C LYS A 165 21.26 -16.13 -8.86
N GLU A 166 20.75 -14.90 -8.79
CA GLU A 166 21.19 -13.89 -7.82
C GLU A 166 20.66 -14.16 -6.40
N THR A 167 19.53 -14.86 -6.27
CA THR A 167 18.82 -15.02 -4.99
C THR A 167 18.81 -16.43 -4.45
N ASN A 168 19.15 -17.44 -5.26
CA ASN A 168 18.95 -18.86 -4.98
C ASN A 168 17.50 -19.21 -4.59
N THR A 169 16.53 -18.42 -5.06
CA THR A 169 15.09 -18.73 -4.90
C THR A 169 14.68 -19.87 -5.84
N SER A 170 13.57 -20.54 -5.55
CA SER A 170 13.02 -21.55 -6.45
C SER A 170 12.47 -20.89 -7.72
N ASP A 171 12.78 -21.44 -8.89
CA ASP A 171 12.21 -20.99 -10.16
C ASP A 171 10.67 -21.14 -10.19
N GLU A 172 10.13 -22.10 -9.42
CA GLU A 172 8.68 -22.31 -9.30
C GLU A 172 7.94 -21.11 -8.67
N ASN A 173 8.66 -20.31 -7.87
CA ASN A 173 8.11 -19.11 -7.23
C ASN A 173 7.95 -17.97 -8.23
N LEU A 174 8.59 -18.02 -9.40
CA LEU A 174 8.59 -16.94 -10.37
C LEU A 174 7.89 -17.39 -11.65
N LYS A 175 6.82 -16.68 -12.01
CA LYS A 175 6.07 -16.96 -13.24
C LYS A 175 5.99 -15.71 -14.08
N ALA A 176 6.08 -15.86 -15.39
CA ALA A 176 5.91 -14.76 -16.33
C ALA A 176 4.45 -14.70 -16.81
N ILE A 177 3.93 -13.49 -16.99
CA ILE A 177 2.65 -13.27 -17.67
C ILE A 177 2.75 -12.08 -18.64
N HIS A 178 2.17 -12.25 -19.82
CA HIS A 178 2.14 -11.18 -20.80
C HIS A 178 1.17 -10.08 -20.38
N LEU A 179 1.67 -8.84 -20.34
CA LEU A 179 0.89 -7.63 -20.12
C LEU A 179 1.44 -6.49 -20.98
N ASP A 180 0.62 -6.03 -21.92
CA ASP A 180 0.89 -4.80 -22.66
C ASP A 180 -0.05 -3.68 -22.18
N LEU A 181 0.51 -2.74 -21.40
CA LEU A 181 -0.24 -1.59 -20.88
C LEU A 181 -0.61 -0.55 -21.94
N SER A 182 -0.13 -0.69 -23.19
CA SER A 182 -0.58 0.13 -24.32
C SER A 182 -1.83 -0.42 -25.01
N SER A 183 -2.41 -1.51 -24.48
CA SER A 183 -3.65 -2.15 -24.96
C SER A 183 -4.59 -2.48 -23.79
N LEU A 184 -5.75 -1.82 -23.72
CA LEU A 184 -6.77 -2.12 -22.70
C LEU A 184 -7.34 -3.55 -22.87
N LYS A 185 -7.31 -4.09 -24.09
CA LYS A 185 -7.66 -5.48 -24.37
C LYS A 185 -6.65 -6.45 -23.75
N SER A 186 -5.35 -6.17 -23.89
CA SER A 186 -4.26 -6.93 -23.26
C SER A 186 -4.40 -6.91 -21.73
N VAL A 187 -4.70 -5.74 -21.14
CA VAL A 187 -4.97 -5.58 -19.70
C VAL A 187 -6.14 -6.48 -19.25
N LYS A 188 -7.27 -6.46 -19.99
CA LYS A 188 -8.44 -7.30 -19.68
C LYS A 188 -8.15 -8.80 -19.78
N GLN A 189 -7.36 -9.21 -20.78
CA GLN A 189 -6.95 -10.60 -20.97
C GLN A 189 -6.02 -11.06 -19.85
N CYS A 190 -5.00 -10.26 -19.52
CA CYS A 190 -4.08 -10.54 -18.43
C CYS A 190 -4.85 -10.67 -17.11
N ALA A 191 -5.75 -9.73 -16.77
CA ALA A 191 -6.53 -9.82 -15.54
C ALA A 191 -7.37 -11.10 -15.41
N ARG A 192 -7.90 -11.62 -16.51
CA ARG A 192 -8.60 -12.92 -16.53
C ARG A 192 -7.67 -14.08 -16.24
N ALA A 193 -6.48 -14.09 -16.86
CA ALA A 193 -5.46 -15.09 -16.60
C ALA A 193 -4.95 -15.03 -15.15
N VAL A 194 -4.70 -13.82 -14.62
CA VAL A 194 -4.32 -13.59 -13.22
C VAL A 194 -5.36 -14.17 -12.27
N LYS A 195 -6.67 -13.93 -12.49
CA LYS A 195 -7.74 -14.54 -11.69
C LYS A 195 -7.83 -16.07 -11.79
N THR A 196 -7.29 -16.65 -12.85
CA THR A 196 -7.22 -18.11 -13.00
C THR A 196 -6.01 -18.68 -12.27
N ILE A 197 -4.90 -17.93 -12.24
CA ILE A 197 -3.66 -18.30 -11.54
C ILE A 197 -3.84 -18.14 -10.03
N PHE A 198 -4.38 -17.01 -9.60
CA PHE A 198 -4.68 -16.69 -8.21
C PHE A 198 -6.16 -16.94 -7.98
N SER A 199 -6.48 -18.11 -7.43
CA SER A 199 -7.85 -18.58 -7.30
C SER A 199 -8.67 -17.79 -6.28
N ASP A 200 -8.04 -17.10 -5.32
CA ASP A 200 -8.75 -16.44 -4.21
C ASP A 200 -8.08 -15.15 -3.69
N HIS A 201 -6.74 -15.10 -3.62
CA HIS A 201 -6.04 -14.01 -2.93
C HIS A 201 -4.76 -13.57 -3.66
N LEU A 202 -4.54 -12.25 -3.67
CA LEU A 202 -3.31 -11.60 -4.08
C LEU A 202 -2.84 -10.67 -2.95
N ASP A 203 -1.68 -10.95 -2.34
CA ASP A 203 -1.17 -10.14 -1.23
C ASP A 203 -0.65 -8.78 -1.70
N MET A 204 0.02 -8.72 -2.85
CA MET A 204 0.68 -7.50 -3.31
C MET A 204 0.43 -7.26 -4.80
N LEU A 205 -0.15 -6.11 -5.14
CA LEU A 205 -0.26 -5.61 -6.51
C LEU A 205 0.63 -4.38 -6.67
N ILE A 206 1.76 -4.55 -7.35
CA ILE A 206 2.77 -3.51 -7.55
C ILE A 206 2.70 -3.01 -8.99
N LEU A 207 2.04 -1.87 -9.19
CA LEU A 207 1.86 -1.19 -10.46
C LEU A 207 3.06 -0.28 -10.73
N ASN A 208 4.17 -0.90 -11.13
CA ASN A 208 5.47 -0.26 -11.28
C ASN A 208 5.77 0.25 -12.70
N ALA A 209 5.27 -0.42 -13.74
CA ALA A 209 5.61 -0.11 -15.12
C ALA A 209 5.40 1.38 -15.48
N GLY A 210 6.30 1.94 -16.27
CA GLY A 210 6.12 3.30 -16.77
C GLY A 210 7.06 3.63 -17.92
N VAL A 211 6.63 4.55 -18.78
CA VAL A 211 7.41 5.12 -19.87
C VAL A 211 7.64 6.61 -19.64
N PHE A 212 8.82 7.08 -20.05
CA PHE A 212 9.26 8.47 -19.92
C PHE A 212 10.08 8.88 -21.14
N GLY A 213 10.01 10.15 -21.51
CA GLY A 213 10.92 10.76 -22.49
C GLY A 213 10.71 10.31 -23.94
N LEU A 214 9.61 9.62 -24.24
CA LEU A 214 9.27 9.19 -25.60
C LEU A 214 8.61 10.35 -26.39
N PRO A 215 8.85 10.43 -27.72
CA PRO A 215 8.02 11.24 -28.61
C PRO A 215 6.54 10.88 -28.49
N TYR A 216 5.65 11.80 -28.90
CA TYR A 216 4.22 11.51 -28.93
C TYR A 216 3.95 10.28 -29.80
N GLU A 217 3.25 9.32 -29.22
CA GLU A 217 2.80 8.10 -29.89
C GLU A 217 1.40 7.79 -29.42
N GLU A 218 0.54 7.42 -30.37
CA GLU A 218 -0.82 7.00 -30.09
C GLU A 218 -0.86 5.48 -29.96
N THR A 219 -1.51 4.99 -28.90
CA THR A 219 -1.75 3.56 -28.70
C THR A 219 -2.84 3.01 -29.63
N GLU A 220 -3.04 1.70 -29.64
CA GLU A 220 -4.18 1.09 -30.36
C GLU A 220 -5.54 1.59 -29.86
N ASP A 221 -5.59 2.01 -28.59
CA ASP A 221 -6.77 2.58 -27.93
C ASP A 221 -6.97 4.07 -28.24
N LYS A 222 -6.19 4.67 -29.14
CA LYS A 222 -6.34 6.08 -29.54
C LYS A 222 -6.11 7.05 -28.39
N LEU A 223 -5.06 6.80 -27.61
CA LEU A 223 -4.65 7.62 -26.48
C LEU A 223 -3.15 7.90 -26.51
N ASP A 224 -2.74 8.98 -25.85
CA ASP A 224 -1.32 9.24 -25.56
C ASP A 224 -0.70 8.05 -24.82
N ARG A 225 0.39 7.51 -25.37
CA ARG A 225 1.09 6.33 -24.83
C ARG A 225 1.55 6.54 -23.39
N THR A 226 2.08 7.71 -23.04
CA THR A 226 2.58 7.99 -21.69
C THR A 226 1.44 7.97 -20.67
N PHE A 227 0.34 8.67 -20.97
CA PHE A 227 -0.86 8.68 -20.15
C PHE A 227 -1.45 7.27 -19.98
N GLN A 228 -1.63 6.55 -21.09
CA GLN A 228 -2.28 5.25 -21.04
C GLN A 228 -1.45 4.23 -20.25
N VAL A 229 -0.16 4.10 -20.57
CA VAL A 229 0.71 3.10 -19.95
C VAL A 229 0.88 3.39 -18.46
N ASN A 230 1.18 4.64 -18.10
CA ASN A 230 1.57 4.97 -16.73
C ASN A 230 0.37 4.99 -15.77
N HIS A 231 -0.80 5.42 -16.25
CA HIS A 231 -1.98 5.68 -15.43
C HIS A 231 -3.21 4.87 -15.85
N LEU A 232 -3.78 5.10 -17.04
CA LEU A 232 -5.11 4.57 -17.38
C LEU A 232 -5.16 3.04 -17.32
N SER A 233 -4.18 2.37 -17.91
CA SER A 233 -4.11 0.91 -17.93
C SER A 233 -3.83 0.32 -16.55
N HIS A 234 -3.03 0.99 -15.72
CA HIS A 234 -2.80 0.56 -14.34
C HIS A 234 -4.06 0.71 -13.47
N MET A 235 -4.74 1.86 -13.57
CA MET A 235 -6.03 2.07 -12.90
C MET A 235 -7.02 0.99 -13.32
N TYR A 236 -7.16 0.74 -14.63
CA TYR A 236 -8.06 -0.30 -15.13
C TYR A 236 -7.67 -1.69 -14.61
N PHE A 237 -6.39 -2.03 -14.63
CA PHE A 237 -5.91 -3.32 -14.15
C PHE A 237 -6.19 -3.53 -12.66
N ALA A 238 -5.98 -2.51 -11.82
CA ALA A 238 -6.32 -2.55 -10.40
C ALA A 238 -7.82 -2.79 -10.18
N LEU A 239 -8.71 -2.09 -10.90
CA LEU A 239 -10.15 -2.30 -10.82
C LEU A 239 -10.54 -3.73 -11.23
N LEU A 240 -9.91 -4.27 -12.28
CA LEU A 240 -10.19 -5.64 -12.70
C LEU A 240 -9.76 -6.66 -11.64
N LEU A 241 -8.68 -6.40 -10.89
CA LEU A 241 -8.12 -7.30 -9.90
C LEU A 241 -8.69 -7.12 -8.49
N GLU A 242 -9.52 -6.09 -8.24
CA GLU A 242 -10.17 -5.84 -6.94
C GLU A 242 -10.75 -7.10 -6.27
N PRO A 243 -11.43 -8.03 -6.98
CA PRO A 243 -11.97 -9.23 -6.33
C PRO A 243 -10.94 -10.15 -5.66
N LEU A 244 -9.66 -10.08 -6.05
CA LEU A 244 -8.53 -10.84 -5.48
C LEU A 244 -7.87 -10.09 -4.30
N LEU A 245 -8.19 -8.81 -4.10
CA LEU A 245 -7.58 -7.98 -3.07
C LEU A 245 -8.45 -8.04 -1.81
N LYS A 246 -8.01 -8.83 -0.83
CA LYS A 246 -8.71 -9.01 0.46
C LYS A 246 -8.11 -8.10 1.53
N ASN A 247 -8.65 -8.18 2.75
CA ASN A 247 -8.04 -7.52 3.91
C ASN A 247 -6.58 -7.97 4.07
N GLY A 248 -5.67 -7.00 4.19
CA GLY A 248 -4.23 -7.23 4.21
C GLY A 248 -3.54 -7.21 2.84
N SER A 249 -4.29 -7.21 1.73
CA SER A 249 -3.71 -6.97 0.41
C SER A 249 -3.22 -5.53 0.26
N ARG A 250 -2.09 -5.34 -0.39
CA ARG A 250 -1.48 -4.04 -0.67
C ARG A 250 -1.51 -3.75 -2.16
N VAL A 251 -1.96 -2.55 -2.53
CA VAL A 251 -1.85 -2.04 -3.90
C VAL A 251 -0.91 -0.84 -3.90
N VAL A 252 0.17 -0.93 -4.67
CA VAL A 252 1.23 0.08 -4.72
C VAL A 252 1.33 0.63 -6.14
N PHE A 253 1.07 1.93 -6.32
CA PHE A 253 1.27 2.62 -7.60
C PHE A 253 2.54 3.45 -7.59
N VAL A 254 3.56 2.97 -8.31
CA VAL A 254 4.86 3.64 -8.35
C VAL A 254 4.77 4.98 -9.08
N SER A 255 4.95 6.06 -8.31
CA SER A 255 4.98 7.43 -8.83
C SER A 255 6.41 7.99 -8.98
N SER A 256 6.57 9.31 -9.06
CA SER A 256 7.82 10.05 -9.19
C SER A 256 7.67 11.46 -8.64
N GLU A 257 8.74 12.08 -8.13
CA GLU A 257 8.76 13.49 -7.72
C GLU A 257 8.42 14.46 -8.88
N SER A 258 8.53 14.02 -10.14
CA SER A 258 8.02 14.76 -11.30
C SER A 258 6.50 15.03 -11.24
N HIS A 259 5.74 14.34 -10.38
CA HIS A 259 4.34 14.68 -10.15
C HIS A 259 4.15 16.10 -9.62
N ARG A 260 5.17 16.69 -8.96
CA ARG A 260 5.11 18.06 -8.44
C ARG A 260 5.24 19.12 -9.54
N THR A 261 5.83 18.76 -10.69
CA THR A 261 5.94 19.66 -11.84
C THR A 261 4.73 19.56 -12.78
N ALA A 262 3.77 18.71 -12.45
CA ALA A 262 2.52 18.59 -13.19
C ALA A 262 1.75 19.91 -13.17
N SER A 263 1.18 20.26 -14.31
CA SER A 263 0.38 21.47 -14.47
C SER A 263 -0.97 21.07 -15.03
N LEU A 264 -1.95 21.06 -14.14
CA LEU A 264 -3.34 20.78 -14.45
C LEU A 264 -4.09 22.10 -14.61
N LYS A 265 -3.89 22.78 -15.74
CA LYS A 265 -4.73 23.93 -16.12
C LYS A 265 -5.96 23.38 -16.86
N ASN A 266 -7.14 23.48 -16.25
CA ASN A 266 -8.44 23.07 -16.82
C ASN A 266 -8.59 21.56 -17.09
N VAL A 267 -8.61 20.74 -16.03
CA VAL A 267 -8.84 19.27 -16.11
C VAL A 267 -10.30 18.90 -16.47
N PHE A 268 -11.17 19.90 -16.57
CA PHE A 268 -12.62 19.76 -16.74
C PHE A 268 -13.09 19.26 -18.12
N VAL A 269 -12.17 18.91 -19.03
CA VAL A 269 -12.49 18.41 -20.38
C VAL A 269 -11.76 17.09 -20.64
N ARG A 270 -12.47 16.07 -21.14
CA ARG A 270 -11.94 14.73 -21.44
C ARG A 270 -10.65 14.75 -22.29
N GLN A 271 -10.50 15.75 -23.16
CA GLN A 271 -9.36 15.93 -24.06
C GLN A 271 -8.08 16.43 -23.39
N ASN A 272 -8.12 16.76 -22.09
CA ASN A 272 -6.96 17.30 -21.37
C ASN A 272 -6.27 16.29 -20.45
N LEU A 273 -6.87 15.10 -20.24
CA LEU A 273 -6.27 14.07 -19.39
C LEU A 273 -5.15 13.30 -20.13
N ALA A 274 -5.42 12.92 -21.37
CA ALA A 274 -4.41 12.53 -22.35
C ALA A 274 -3.90 13.78 -23.08
N HIS A 275 -2.59 13.88 -23.34
CA HIS A 275 -2.06 15.05 -24.04
C HIS A 275 -2.44 15.03 -25.53
N PRO A 276 -2.89 16.16 -26.11
CA PRO A 276 -3.12 16.27 -27.54
C PRO A 276 -1.79 16.32 -28.31
N ARG A 277 -1.81 15.81 -29.55
CA ARG A 277 -0.64 15.76 -30.43
C ARG A 277 0.00 17.13 -30.64
N ASP A 278 -0.81 18.15 -30.90
CA ASP A 278 -0.36 19.47 -31.36
C ASP A 278 0.26 20.36 -30.25
N ASN A 279 0.40 19.83 -29.02
CA ASN A 279 1.05 20.52 -27.91
C ASN A 279 1.71 19.54 -26.92
N TYR A 280 2.28 18.45 -27.44
CA TYR A 280 2.87 17.42 -26.59
C TYR A 280 4.23 17.84 -26.02
N SER A 281 4.34 17.78 -24.69
CA SER A 281 5.60 17.86 -23.97
C SER A 281 5.80 16.56 -23.19
N ALA A 282 6.86 15.81 -23.51
CA ALA A 282 7.15 14.54 -22.84
C ALA A 282 7.34 14.70 -21.32
N MET A 283 7.91 15.82 -20.89
CA MET A 283 8.12 16.12 -19.47
C MET A 283 6.79 16.41 -18.75
N LEU A 284 5.88 17.18 -19.37
CA LEU A 284 4.55 17.45 -18.81
C LEU A 284 3.66 16.21 -18.83
N ALA A 285 3.67 15.44 -19.92
CA ALA A 285 2.94 14.17 -20.02
C ALA A 285 3.35 13.19 -18.93
N TYR A 286 4.66 13.07 -18.69
CA TYR A 286 5.17 12.24 -17.62
C TYR A 286 4.79 12.76 -16.24
N GLY A 287 5.03 14.05 -15.96
CA GLY A 287 4.67 14.67 -14.69
C GLY A 287 3.19 14.51 -14.36
N ASN A 288 2.30 14.78 -15.33
CA ASN A 288 0.86 14.59 -15.18
C ASN A 288 0.51 13.10 -14.97
N SER A 289 1.11 12.18 -15.72
CA SER A 289 0.86 10.74 -15.53
C SER A 289 1.25 10.25 -14.12
N LYS A 290 2.35 10.78 -13.57
CA LYS A 290 2.80 10.46 -12.22
C LYS A 290 1.92 11.14 -11.16
N LEU A 291 1.41 12.35 -11.43
CA LEU A 291 0.40 12.99 -10.59
C LEU A 291 -0.89 12.16 -10.56
N TYR A 292 -1.34 11.60 -11.68
CA TYR A 292 -2.52 10.73 -11.70
C TYR A 292 -2.31 9.43 -10.90
N ASN A 293 -1.10 8.84 -10.94
CA ASN A 293 -0.76 7.69 -10.08
C ASN A 293 -0.78 8.06 -8.59
N VAL A 294 -0.29 9.27 -8.24
CA VAL A 294 -0.42 9.78 -6.86
C VAL A 294 -1.91 9.90 -6.53
N ILE A 295 -2.68 10.69 -7.28
CA ILE A 295 -4.14 10.86 -7.08
C ILE A 295 -4.89 9.52 -6.90
N THR A 296 -4.51 8.50 -7.67
CA THR A 296 -5.21 7.20 -7.69
C THR A 296 -4.83 6.30 -6.52
N ALA A 297 -3.62 6.42 -5.98
CA ALA A 297 -3.09 5.37 -5.12
C ALA A 297 -1.92 5.74 -4.20
N MET A 298 -1.02 6.61 -4.65
CA MET A 298 0.19 7.06 -3.93
C MET A 298 1.08 5.96 -3.32
N GLN A 299 2.17 5.52 -3.97
CA GLN A 299 3.54 5.32 -3.37
C GLN A 299 4.62 4.70 -4.28
N GLN A 300 5.90 5.11 -4.09
CA GLN A 300 7.03 5.11 -5.06
C GLN A 300 8.24 4.20 -4.69
N ALA A 301 9.23 4.06 -5.61
CA ALA A 301 10.63 3.55 -5.58
C ALA A 301 10.97 2.24 -4.85
N ALA A 302 11.78 1.33 -5.41
CA ALA A 302 11.99 -0.05 -4.94
C ALA A 302 12.04 -0.28 -3.41
N ALA A 303 12.92 0.41 -2.67
CA ALA A 303 12.97 0.26 -1.21
C ALA A 303 11.69 0.75 -0.52
N THR A 304 11.15 1.87 -0.99
CA THR A 304 9.88 2.43 -0.53
C THR A 304 8.70 1.56 -1.01
N THR A 305 8.70 1.05 -2.24
CA THR A 305 7.72 0.11 -2.80
C THR A 305 7.67 -1.15 -1.97
N VAL A 306 8.83 -1.71 -1.63
CA VAL A 306 8.95 -2.89 -0.77
C VAL A 306 8.46 -2.55 0.63
N TYR A 307 8.91 -1.45 1.23
CA TYR A 307 8.46 -1.00 2.55
C TYR A 307 6.93 -0.89 2.62
N VAL A 308 6.32 -0.26 1.63
CA VAL A 308 4.87 -0.06 1.54
C VAL A 308 4.13 -1.36 1.31
N ALA A 309 4.71 -2.28 0.53
CA ALA A 309 4.10 -3.57 0.25
C ALA A 309 4.19 -4.55 1.43
N THR A 310 5.15 -4.38 2.35
CA THR A 310 5.46 -5.42 3.35
C THR A 310 5.48 -4.97 4.81
N ALA A 311 5.54 -3.66 5.10
CA ALA A 311 5.65 -3.18 6.48
C ALA A 311 4.32 -3.34 7.24
N SER A 312 4.36 -4.08 8.36
CA SER A 312 3.19 -4.31 9.21
C SER A 312 2.67 -3.03 9.87
N GLU A 313 3.54 -2.05 10.14
CA GLU A 313 3.13 -0.75 10.66
C GLU A 313 2.20 0.04 9.72
N LEU A 314 2.13 -0.35 8.44
CA LEU A 314 1.26 0.22 7.43
C LEU A 314 -0.02 -0.58 7.21
N ASP A 315 -0.33 -1.55 8.09
CA ASP A 315 -1.35 -2.53 7.76
C ASP A 315 -2.77 -1.95 7.59
N GLU A 316 -3.06 -0.90 8.36
CA GLU A 316 -4.34 -0.18 8.34
C GLU A 316 -4.23 1.18 7.62
N VAL A 317 -3.10 1.42 6.95
CA VAL A 317 -2.77 2.72 6.36
C VAL A 317 -3.04 2.68 4.87
N THR A 318 -3.83 3.64 4.37
CA THR A 318 -4.17 3.77 2.96
C THR A 318 -4.09 5.22 2.50
N GLY A 319 -3.83 5.43 1.20
CA GLY A 319 -3.91 6.75 0.55
C GLY A 319 -2.85 7.77 1.00
N LEU A 320 -1.72 7.33 1.55
CA LEU A 320 -0.60 8.20 1.89
C LEU A 320 0.40 8.28 0.74
N TYR A 321 1.34 9.22 0.73
CA TYR A 321 2.49 9.22 -0.18
C TYR A 321 3.78 9.02 0.63
N PHE A 322 4.63 8.07 0.24
CA PHE A 322 5.99 7.91 0.80
C PHE A 322 7.01 8.20 -0.30
N ASN A 323 8.07 8.88 0.12
CA ASN A 323 9.30 9.06 -0.63
C ASN A 323 10.45 8.71 0.32
N ASN A 324 11.43 7.92 -0.13
CA ASN A 324 12.56 7.50 0.69
C ASN A 324 12.14 6.81 2.01
N CYS A 325 11.14 5.93 1.94
CA CYS A 325 10.51 5.25 3.08
C CYS A 325 9.92 6.19 4.14
N PHE A 326 9.71 7.47 3.78
CA PHE A 326 9.20 8.50 4.69
C PHE A 326 7.93 9.14 4.15
N TYR A 327 6.96 9.34 5.04
CA TYR A 327 5.70 9.96 4.66
C TYR A 327 5.97 11.37 4.16
N CYS A 328 5.46 11.70 2.99
CA CYS A 328 5.64 13.00 2.38
C CYS A 328 4.27 13.54 1.98
N GLU A 329 4.06 14.84 2.19
CA GLU A 329 2.89 15.48 1.61
C GLU A 329 3.04 15.50 0.06
N PRO A 330 2.07 14.96 -0.67
CA PRO A 330 2.07 15.03 -2.13
C PRO A 330 1.76 16.45 -2.60
N ALA A 331 1.91 16.71 -3.91
CA ALA A 331 1.54 18.00 -4.51
C ALA A 331 0.10 18.42 -4.11
N SER A 332 -0.15 19.74 -3.99
CA SER A 332 -1.48 20.27 -3.61
C SER A 332 -2.60 19.75 -4.50
N LEU A 333 -2.37 19.68 -5.82
CA LEU A 333 -3.29 19.10 -6.80
C LEU A 333 -3.66 17.64 -6.50
N ALA A 334 -2.74 16.85 -5.93
CA ALA A 334 -3.02 15.46 -5.59
C ALA A 334 -3.90 15.29 -4.34
N ARG A 335 -4.00 16.35 -3.52
CA ARG A 335 -4.81 16.39 -2.30
C ARG A 335 -6.20 16.99 -2.54
N ASP A 336 -6.42 17.55 -3.73
CA ASP A 336 -7.71 18.09 -4.14
C ASP A 336 -8.67 16.94 -4.48
N LYS A 337 -9.70 16.80 -3.65
CA LYS A 337 -10.69 15.71 -3.78
C LYS A 337 -11.56 15.86 -5.03
N ASP A 338 -11.80 17.07 -5.50
CA ASP A 338 -12.62 17.32 -6.68
C ASP A 338 -11.83 16.94 -7.93
N ILE A 339 -10.55 17.32 -7.99
CA ILE A 339 -9.63 16.88 -9.06
C ILE A 339 -9.48 15.36 -9.05
N ALA A 340 -9.31 14.75 -7.87
CA ALA A 340 -9.19 13.30 -7.77
C ALA A 340 -10.43 12.57 -8.28
N HIS A 341 -11.61 13.03 -7.86
CA HIS A 341 -12.88 12.48 -8.32
C HIS A 341 -13.06 12.65 -9.83
N GLU A 342 -12.67 13.79 -10.38
CA GLU A 342 -12.79 14.06 -11.81
C GLU A 342 -11.83 13.24 -12.65
N VAL A 343 -10.55 13.14 -12.26
CA VAL A 343 -9.55 12.28 -12.91
C VAL A 343 -10.07 10.84 -12.97
N PHE A 344 -10.55 10.32 -11.84
CA PHE A 344 -11.10 8.98 -11.76
C PHE A 344 -12.33 8.79 -12.65
N SER A 345 -13.28 9.73 -12.61
CA SER A 345 -14.51 9.68 -13.41
C SER A 345 -14.24 9.74 -14.91
N ILE A 346 -13.33 10.61 -15.35
CA ILE A 346 -12.95 10.73 -16.75
C ILE A 346 -12.22 9.47 -17.22
N SER A 347 -11.30 8.93 -16.41
CA SER A 347 -10.65 7.65 -16.69
C SER A 347 -11.65 6.50 -16.85
N LEU A 348 -12.66 6.40 -15.97
CA LEU A 348 -13.74 5.42 -16.11
C LEU A 348 -14.53 5.60 -17.42
N CYS A 349 -14.86 6.84 -17.78
CA CYS A 349 -15.53 7.12 -19.06
C CYS A 349 -14.67 6.67 -20.26
N MET A 350 -13.37 6.97 -20.25
CA MET A 350 -12.44 6.57 -21.31
C MET A 350 -12.35 5.05 -21.46
N ILE A 351 -12.35 4.31 -20.34
CA ILE A 351 -12.38 2.85 -20.33
C ILE A 351 -13.73 2.34 -20.86
N GLN A 352 -14.84 2.90 -20.39
CA GLN A 352 -16.19 2.50 -20.80
C GLN A 352 -16.38 2.60 -22.32
N GLU A 353 -15.93 3.71 -22.91
CA GLU A 353 -16.00 3.95 -24.36
C GLU A 353 -15.27 2.88 -25.19
N ARG A 354 -14.20 2.28 -24.64
CA ARG A 354 -13.31 1.36 -25.35
C ARG A 354 -13.59 -0.10 -25.05
N MET A 355 -13.93 -0.42 -23.80
CA MET A 355 -14.03 -1.79 -23.28
C MET A 355 -15.45 -2.19 -22.89
N GLY A 356 -16.41 -1.27 -22.95
CA GLY A 356 -17.75 -1.43 -22.40
C GLY A 356 -17.78 -1.24 -20.89
N ALA A 357 -18.99 -1.23 -20.32
CA ALA A 357 -19.20 -0.90 -18.91
C ALA A 357 -19.24 -2.13 -17.99
N GLU A 358 -19.47 -3.34 -18.52
CA GLU A 358 -19.87 -4.53 -17.73
C GLU A 358 -19.07 -4.76 -16.44
N ILE A 359 -17.74 -4.66 -16.51
CA ILE A 359 -16.87 -4.94 -15.35
C ILE A 359 -16.68 -3.73 -14.45
N ILE A 360 -16.80 -2.52 -14.99
CA ILE A 360 -16.55 -1.26 -14.27
C ILE A 360 -17.82 -0.50 -13.89
N GLN A 361 -18.99 -1.05 -14.21
CA GLN A 361 -20.30 -0.43 -13.98
C GLN A 361 -20.50 0.01 -12.52
N PRO A 362 -20.14 -0.80 -11.49
CA PRO A 362 -20.27 -0.37 -10.10
C PRO A 362 -19.49 0.92 -9.78
N TYR A 363 -18.31 1.10 -10.39
CA TYR A 363 -17.52 2.31 -10.20
C TYR A 363 -18.09 3.49 -11.01
N ILE A 364 -18.60 3.24 -12.21
CA ILE A 364 -19.29 4.28 -13.00
C ILE A 364 -20.50 4.81 -12.21
N ASP A 365 -21.30 3.92 -11.65
CA ASP A 365 -22.49 4.32 -10.88
C ASP A 365 -22.09 5.13 -9.62
N LYS A 366 -20.99 4.74 -8.97
CA LYS A 366 -20.48 5.43 -7.77
C LYS A 366 -19.88 6.81 -8.08
N TYR A 367 -19.08 6.94 -9.14
CA TYR A 367 -18.25 8.12 -9.39
C TYR A 367 -18.80 9.03 -10.51
N CYS A 368 -19.51 8.48 -11.50
CA CYS A 368 -20.02 9.28 -12.63
C CYS A 368 -21.47 9.77 -12.44
N ALA A 369 -22.24 9.26 -11.46
CA ALA A 369 -23.65 9.59 -11.29
C ALA A 369 -23.94 11.05 -10.90
N LYS A 370 -22.97 11.79 -10.33
CA LYS A 370 -23.18 13.17 -9.82
C LYS A 370 -23.28 14.26 -10.90
N LYS A 371 -22.92 14.01 -12.18
CA LYS A 371 -22.97 15.04 -13.24
C LYS A 371 -24.34 15.17 -13.95
N ARG A 372 -25.39 14.44 -13.54
CA ARG A 372 -26.73 14.51 -14.18
C ARG A 372 -27.69 15.56 -13.61
N THR A 373 -27.34 16.29 -12.54
CA THR A 373 -28.26 17.22 -11.84
C THR A 373 -27.88 18.70 -11.90
N SER A 374 -27.15 19.15 -12.92
CA SER A 374 -27.03 20.58 -13.24
C SER A 374 -27.13 20.78 -14.75
N LYS A 375 -28.37 20.98 -15.22
CA LYS A 375 -28.67 21.57 -16.53
C LYS A 375 -28.87 23.06 -16.37
#